data_AF-A0A3D2R605-F1
#
_entry.id   AF-A0A3D2R605-F1
#
_cell.length_a   1.000
_cell.length_b   1.000
_cell.length_c   1.000
_cell.angle_alpha   90.00
_cell.angle_beta   90.00
_cell.angle_gamma   90.00
#
_symmetry.space_group_name_H-M   'P 1'
#
loop_
_entity.id
_entity.type
_entity.pdbx_description
1 polymer ?
#
loop_
_entity_poly.entity_id
_entity_poly.type
_entity_poly.pdbx_seq_one_letter_code
_entity_poly.pdbx_strand_id
1 'polypeptide(L)' 'MITEAQQEIIEEFTLFDDWMDKYEHLIGLGKTLPLIDPQFKTDQYIIKGCQSKVWLRAEQQDGRVYFWADSDAIITKG' A
#
# COMPACT_ATOMS: atom_id res chain seq x y z
N MET A 1 19.50 3.80 0.42
CA MET A 1 18.81 5.12 0.53
C MET A 1 17.39 4.96 -0.04
N ILE A 2 16.42 5.85 0.23
CA ILE A 2 15.05 5.74 -0.36
C ILE A 2 15.10 5.54 -1.88
N THR A 3 16.08 6.15 -2.54
CA THR A 3 16.36 6.07 -3.96
C THR A 3 16.66 4.66 -4.48
N GLU A 4 17.23 3.79 -3.66
CA GLU A 4 17.63 2.42 -4.05
C GLU A 4 16.41 1.50 -4.11
N ALA A 5 15.59 1.49 -3.05
CA ALA A 5 14.33 0.76 -3.05
C ALA A 5 13.36 1.26 -4.13
N GLN A 6 13.32 2.58 -4.39
CA GLN A 6 12.54 3.13 -5.49
C GLN A 6 13.04 2.61 -6.85
N GLN A 7 14.36 2.54 -7.05
CA GLN A 7 14.95 2.06 -8.29
C GLN A 7 14.66 0.57 -8.51
N GLU A 8 14.75 -0.25 -7.47
CA GLU A 8 14.38 -1.68 -7.52
C GLU A 8 12.92 -1.86 -7.98
N ILE A 9 11.98 -1.08 -7.43
CA ILE A 9 10.57 -1.12 -7.83
C ILE A 9 10.41 -0.70 -9.31
N ILE A 10 11.11 0.36 -9.75
CA ILE A 10 11.05 0.80 -11.15
C ILE A 10 11.57 -0.30 -12.08
N GLU A 11 12.68 -0.93 -11.74
CA GLU A 11 13.28 -2.01 -12.52
C GLU A 11 12.35 -3.22 -12.60
N GLU A 12 11.78 -3.66 -11.47
CA GLU A 12 10.80 -4.74 -11.40
C GLU A 12 9.59 -4.48 -12.32
N PHE A 13 8.98 -3.29 -12.22
CA PHE A 13 7.82 -2.96 -13.05
C PHE A 13 8.16 -2.70 -14.53
N THR A 14 9.42 -2.43 -14.86
CA THR A 14 9.88 -2.25 -16.25
C THR A 14 10.05 -3.58 -16.98
N LEU A 15 10.19 -4.70 -16.26
CA LEU A 15 10.29 -6.05 -16.85
C LEU A 15 8.98 -6.53 -17.52
N PHE A 16 7.84 -5.95 -17.14
CA PHE A 16 6.55 -6.29 -17.73
C PHE A 16 6.28 -5.45 -18.98
N ASP A 17 6.01 -6.12 -20.09
CA ASP A 17 5.62 -5.48 -21.36
C ASP A 17 4.10 -5.19 -21.41
N ASP A 18 3.27 -6.07 -20.83
CA ASP A 18 1.82 -5.90 -20.77
C ASP A 18 1.41 -5.09 -19.53
N TRP A 19 0.44 -4.19 -19.73
CA TRP A 19 -0.20 -3.44 -18.65
C TRP A 19 -0.97 -4.36 -17.67
N MET A 20 -1.60 -5.42 -18.18
CA MET A 20 -2.33 -6.37 -17.35
C MET A 20 -1.42 -7.12 -16.39
N ASP A 21 -0.21 -7.46 -16.80
CA ASP A 21 0.76 -8.12 -15.93
C ASP A 21 1.21 -7.20 -14.79
N LYS A 22 1.46 -5.91 -15.08
CA LYS A 22 1.74 -4.89 -14.06
C LYS A 22 0.59 -4.76 -13.06
N TYR A 23 -0.64 -4.79 -13.57
CA TYR A 23 -1.84 -4.70 -12.76
C TYR A 23 -2.00 -5.90 -11.82
N GLU A 24 -1.82 -7.12 -12.32
CA GLU A 24 -1.87 -8.32 -11.50
C GLU A 24 -0.77 -8.36 -10.45
N HIS A 25 0.45 -7.95 -10.83
CA HIS A 25 1.58 -7.85 -9.93
C HIS A 25 1.32 -6.85 -8.78
N LEU A 26 0.83 -5.65 -9.09
CA LEU A 26 0.43 -4.64 -8.09
C LEU A 26 -0.60 -5.19 -7.09
N ILE A 27 -1.63 -5.87 -7.59
CA ILE A 27 -2.63 -6.53 -6.74
C ILE A 27 -2.00 -7.62 -5.87
N GLY A 28 -1.06 -8.38 -6.43
CA GLY A 28 -0.28 -9.38 -5.71
C GLY A 28 0.46 -8.78 -4.51
N LEU A 29 1.18 -7.68 -4.74
CA LEU A 29 1.88 -6.92 -3.70
C LEU A 29 0.91 -6.42 -2.62
N GLY A 30 -0.22 -5.82 -3.00
CA GLY A 30 -1.24 -5.37 -2.04
C GLY A 30 -1.79 -6.50 -1.16
N LYS A 31 -1.81 -7.75 -1.63
CA LYS A 31 -2.24 -8.92 -0.85
C LYS A 31 -1.19 -9.40 0.17
N THR A 32 0.10 -9.11 -0.02
CA THR A 32 1.15 -9.50 0.93
C THR A 32 1.28 -8.52 2.10
N LEU A 33 0.70 -7.32 1.97
CA LEU A 33 0.74 -6.31 3.03
C LEU A 33 0.01 -6.78 4.29
N PRO A 34 0.60 -6.54 5.49
CA PRO A 34 -0.05 -6.83 6.76
C PRO A 34 -1.40 -6.15 6.85
N LEU A 35 -2.42 -6.90 7.27
CA LEU A 35 -3.74 -6.32 7.50
C LEU A 35 -3.67 -5.34 8.67
N ILE A 36 -4.36 -4.21 8.51
CA ILE A 36 -4.63 -3.32 9.64
C ILE A 36 -5.52 -4.05 10.64
N ASP A 37 -5.20 -3.97 11.92
CA ASP A 37 -6.04 -4.55 12.98
C ASP A 37 -7.46 -3.95 12.88
N PRO A 38 -8.52 -4.79 12.92
CA PRO A 38 -9.90 -4.33 12.84
C PRO A 38 -10.25 -3.18 13.81
N GLN A 39 -9.60 -3.08 14.96
CA GLN A 39 -9.82 -1.99 15.91
C GLN A 39 -9.50 -0.59 15.34
N PHE A 40 -8.64 -0.53 14.31
CA PHE A 40 -8.26 0.71 13.62
C PHE A 40 -9.03 0.94 12.32
N LYS A 41 -9.95 0.04 11.93
CA LYS A 41 -10.88 0.25 10.80
C LYS A 41 -12.05 1.14 11.20
N THR A 42 -11.74 2.33 11.73
CA THR A 42 -12.72 3.32 12.18
C THR A 42 -12.60 4.60 11.37
N ASP A 43 -13.63 5.46 11.42
CA ASP A 43 -13.67 6.72 10.67
C ASP A 43 -12.52 7.69 11.01
N GLN A 44 -11.89 7.51 12.18
CA GLN A 44 -10.71 8.29 12.60
C GLN A 44 -9.50 8.04 11.69
N TYR A 45 -9.35 6.82 11.16
CA TYR A 45 -8.20 6.43 10.34
C TYR A 45 -8.52 6.50 8.84
N ILE A 46 -9.72 6.96 8.46
CA ILE A 46 -10.11 7.07 7.05
C ILE A 46 -9.43 8.28 6.39
N ILE A 47 -8.76 8.02 5.27
CA ILE A 47 -8.33 9.08 4.33
C ILE A 47 -9.56 9.58 3.58
N LYS A 48 -9.90 10.85 3.79
CA LYS A 48 -11.04 11.49 3.12
C LYS A 48 -10.67 11.90 1.69
N GLY A 49 -11.62 11.79 0.77
CA GLY A 49 -11.47 12.24 -0.62
C GLY A 49 -11.17 11.12 -1.62
N CYS A 50 -11.01 9.88 -1.17
CA CYS A 50 -10.93 8.71 -2.03
C CYS A 50 -12.34 8.18 -2.39
N GLN A 51 -12.50 7.62 -3.59
CA GLN A 51 -13.74 6.93 -3.98
C GLN A 51 -13.93 5.64 -3.16
N SER A 52 -12.83 4.96 -2.86
CA SER A 52 -12.72 3.83 -1.94
C SER A 52 -12.43 4.30 -0.50
N LYS A 53 -12.82 3.50 0.49
CA LYS A 53 -12.38 3.72 1.88
C LYS A 53 -10.97 3.21 2.03
N VAL A 54 -10.07 4.11 2.42
CA VAL A 54 -8.69 3.79 2.75
C VAL A 54 -8.46 4.11 4.23
N TRP A 55 -7.99 3.14 4.99
CA TRP A 55 -7.57 3.31 6.38
C TRP A 55 -6.05 3.38 6.45
N LEU A 56 -5.53 4.37 7.17
CA LEU A 56 -4.09 4.53 7.39
C LEU A 56 -3.81 4.76 8.88
N ARG A 57 -3.05 3.86 9.48
CA ARG A 57 -2.48 4.01 10.81
C ARG A 57 -1.00 4.30 10.69
N ALA A 58 -0.53 5.30 11.43
CA ALA A 58 0.88 5.59 11.59
C ALA A 58 1.25 5.55 13.07
N GLU A 59 2.38 4.95 13.39
CA GLU A 59 2.92 4.88 14.75
C GLU A 59 4.41 5.23 14.71
N GLN A 60 4.86 6.09 15.63
CA GLN A 60 6.28 6.40 15.75
C GLN A 60 6.90 5.52 16.83
N GLN A 61 7.93 4.75 16.46
CA GLN A 61 8.68 3.90 17.36
C GLN A 61 10.18 4.01 17.04
N ASP A 62 11.02 4.21 18.06
CA ASP A 62 12.49 4.29 17.92
C ASP A 62 12.98 5.29 16.86
N GLY A 63 12.28 6.43 16.77
CA GLY A 63 12.59 7.49 15.79
C GLY A 63 12.18 7.15 14.34
N ARG A 64 11.51 6.02 14.11
CA ARG A 64 10.95 5.60 12.82
C ARG A 64 9.43 5.68 12.85
N VAL A 65 8.81 5.89 11.69
CA VAL A 65 7.36 5.84 11.55
C VAL A 65 6.99 4.54 10.84
N TYR A 66 6.09 3.78 11.45
CA TYR A 66 5.53 2.54 10.94
C TYR A 66 4.13 2.83 10.42
N PHE A 67 3.83 2.35 9.21
CA PHE A 67 2.54 2.56 8.56
C PHE A 67 1.83 1.22 8.36
N TRP A 68 0.52 1.22 8.61
CA TRP A 68 -0.39 0.15 8.22
C TRP A 68 -1.51 0.76 7.41
N ALA A 69 -1.73 0.22 6.23
CA ALA A 69 -2.76 0.68 5.33
C ALA A 69 -3.66 -0.48 4.92
N ASP A 70 -4.95 -0.20 4.76
CA ASP A 70 -5.88 -1.14 4.14
C ASP A 70 -6.92 -0.36 3.34
N SER A 71 -7.54 -1.03 2.38
CA SER A 71 -8.53 -0.42 1.48
C SER A 71 -9.64 -1.41 1.15
N ASP A 72 -10.85 -0.90 0.97
CA ASP A 72 -11.97 -1.71 0.46
C ASP A 72 -11.87 -1.98 -1.05
N ALA A 73 -11.06 -1.20 -1.77
CA ALA A 73 -10.65 -1.47 -3.15
C ALA A 73 -9.29 -2.20 -3.20
N ILE A 74 -9.25 -3.28 -4.00
CA ILE A 74 -8.07 -4.14 -4.17
C ILE A 74 -6.90 -3.37 -4.77
N ILE A 75 -7.16 -2.51 -5.76
CA ILE A 75 -6.10 -1.76 -6.44
C ILE A 75 -5.46 -0.70 -5.55
N THR A 76 -6.24 0.00 -4.74
CA THR A 76 -5.75 1.06 -3.85
C THR A 76 -4.90 0.50 -2.70
N LYS A 77 -4.92 -0.82 -2.51
CA LYS A 77 -4.09 -1.52 -1.53
C LYS A 77 -2.69 -1.86 -2.08
N GLY A 78 -2.54 -2.03 -3.39
CA GLY A 78 -1.25 -2.26 -4.04
C GLY A 78 -0.58 -0.93 -4.36
#